data_AF-A0AAW2TK97-F1
#
_entry.id   AF-A0AAW2TK97-F1
#
_cell.length_a   1.000
_cell.length_b   1.000
_cell.length_c   1.000
_cell.angle_alpha   90.00
_cell.angle_beta   90.00
_cell.angle_gamma   90.00
#
_symmetry.space_group_name_H-M   'P 1'
#
loop_
_entity.id
_entity.type
_entity.pdbx_description
1 polymer ?
#
loop_
_entity_poly.entity_id
_entity_poly.type
_entity_poly.pdbx_seq_one_letter_code
_entity_poly.pdbx_strand_id
1 'polypeptide(L)'
;MFSFYMKGETLSWFKWLYTNQQLSSWDAFLRAFELRFGPSSFENHQAALFKLHQHGSVSDFQAEFERSCNWIVSLPPESILNCFILGLRADIQQEMVVFQPSSISQAIRLA
;
A
#
# COMPACT_ATOMS: atom_id res chain seq x y z
N MET A 1 -11.44 13.84 -11.81
CA MET A 1 -11.68 14.39 -10.45
C MET A 1 -10.49 14.16 -9.48
N PHE A 2 -9.26 13.91 -9.99
CA PHE A 2 -8.04 13.75 -9.16
C PHE A 2 -7.25 15.05 -8.97
N SER A 3 -7.39 16.02 -9.88
CA SER A 3 -6.65 17.29 -9.85
C SER A 3 -7.01 18.21 -8.68
N PHE A 4 -8.18 18.01 -8.05
CA PHE A 4 -8.62 18.79 -6.89
C PHE A 4 -7.78 18.53 -5.62
N TYR A 5 -7.14 17.37 -5.54
CA TYR A 5 -6.27 16.98 -4.43
C TYR A 5 -4.79 17.34 -4.67
N MET A 6 -4.43 17.75 -5.89
CA MET A 6 -3.07 18.20 -6.22
C MET A 6 -2.94 19.69 -5.94
N LYS A 7 -2.01 20.08 -5.07
CA LYS A 7 -1.73 21.48 -4.73
C LYS A 7 -0.28 21.83 -5.06
N GLY A 8 -0.01 23.11 -5.30
CA GLY A 8 1.34 23.61 -5.54
C GLY A 8 2.01 23.00 -6.78
N GLU A 9 3.27 22.60 -6.64
CA GLU A 9 4.11 22.10 -7.74
C GLU A 9 3.58 20.82 -8.41
N THR A 10 2.88 19.96 -7.68
CA THR A 10 2.26 18.74 -8.22
C THR A 10 1.19 19.06 -9.26
N LEU A 11 0.41 20.14 -9.06
CA LEU A 11 -0.61 20.57 -10.01
C LEU A 11 0.02 21.18 -11.27
N SER A 12 1.07 21.98 -11.13
CA SER A 12 1.82 22.55 -12.25
C SER A 12 2.45 21.46 -13.12
N TRP A 13 3.03 20.45 -12.48
CA TRP A 13 3.59 19.27 -13.16
C TRP A 13 2.52 18.45 -13.89
N PHE A 14 1.37 18.18 -13.25
CA PHE A 14 0.27 17.48 -13.89
C PHE A 14 -0.25 18.22 -15.13
N LYS A 15 -0.43 19.55 -15.03
CA LYS A 15 -0.82 20.39 -16.17
C LYS A 15 0.21 20.37 -17.29
N TRP A 16 1.50 20.38 -16.96
CA TRP A 16 2.58 20.27 -17.94
C TRP A 16 2.54 18.92 -18.67
N LEU A 17 2.36 17.80 -17.96
CA LEU A 17 2.23 16.47 -18.56
C LEU A 17 1.04 16.36 -19.52
N TYR A 18 -0.11 16.90 -19.10
CA TYR A 18 -1.31 16.94 -19.93
C TYR A 18 -1.11 17.80 -21.19
N THR A 19 -0.51 18.99 -21.03
CA THR A 19 -0.28 19.93 -22.14
C THR A 19 0.70 19.37 -23.17
N ASN A 20 1.70 18.60 -22.73
CA ASN A 20 2.71 17.99 -23.60
C ASN A 20 2.32 16.61 -24.16
N GLN A 21 1.05 16.20 -24.00
CA GLN A 21 0.56 14.88 -24.46
C GLN A 21 1.37 13.69 -23.92
N GLN A 22 2.00 13.84 -22.74
CA GLN A 22 2.82 12.81 -22.10
C GLN A 22 1.95 11.79 -21.33
N LEU A 23 0.63 11.99 -21.29
CA LEU A 23 -0.34 11.09 -20.65
C LEU A 23 -1.01 10.20 -21.69
N SER A 24 -0.33 9.12 -22.07
CA SER A 24 -0.83 8.17 -23.07
C SER A 24 -1.78 7.11 -22.50
N SER A 25 -1.64 6.75 -21.23
CA SER A 25 -2.53 5.83 -20.51
C SER A 25 -2.50 6.08 -19.00
N TRP A 26 -3.42 5.48 -18.26
CA TRP A 26 -3.40 5.50 -16.80
C TRP A 26 -2.10 4.89 -16.24
N ASP A 27 -1.62 3.80 -16.82
CA ASP A 27 -0.34 3.19 -16.43
C ASP A 27 0.86 4.11 -16.69
N ALA A 28 0.84 4.87 -17.79
CA ALA A 28 1.88 5.86 -18.08
C ALA A 28 1.86 7.01 -17.07
N PHE A 29 0.67 7.43 -16.65
CA PHE A 29 0.51 8.43 -15.60
C PHE A 29 1.04 7.92 -14.26
N LEU A 30 0.69 6.70 -13.85
CA LEU A 30 1.18 6.09 -12.61
C LEU A 30 2.70 5.97 -12.60
N ARG A 31 3.32 5.52 -13.69
CA ARG A 31 4.79 5.46 -13.81
C ARG A 31 5.45 6.83 -13.68
N ALA A 32 4.91 7.85 -14.34
CA ALA A 32 5.43 9.21 -14.26
C ALA A 32 5.27 9.79 -12.85
N PHE A 33 4.17 9.43 -12.17
CA PHE A 33 3.89 9.84 -10.80
C PHE A 33 4.84 9.16 -9.81
N GLU A 34 5.03 7.84 -9.92
CA GLU A 34 6.02 7.08 -9.14
C GLU A 34 7.44 7.60 -9.37
N LEU A 35 7.82 7.93 -10.60
CA LEU A 35 9.16 8.44 -10.90
C LEU A 35 9.46 9.79 -10.21
N ARG A 36 8.44 10.63 -10.01
CA ARG A 36 8.62 11.99 -9.46
C ARG A 36 8.25 12.13 -7.99
N PHE A 37 7.27 11.36 -7.53
CA PHE A 37 6.71 11.45 -6.17
C PHE A 37 6.73 10.11 -5.45
N GLY A 38 7.05 9.03 -6.14
CA GLY A 38 7.26 7.75 -5.50
C GLY A 38 8.52 7.79 -4.64
N PRO A 39 8.56 6.97 -3.58
CA PRO A 39 9.82 6.63 -2.92
C PRO A 39 10.85 6.15 -3.95
N SER A 40 12.13 6.49 -3.74
CA SER A 40 13.19 6.12 -4.67
C SER A 40 13.14 4.62 -4.99
N SER A 41 13.40 4.22 -6.24
CA SER A 41 13.39 2.82 -6.72
C SER A 41 14.31 1.84 -5.95
N PHE A 42 15.02 2.33 -4.92
CA PHE A 42 15.80 1.57 -3.96
C PHE A 42 14.99 1.01 -2.79
N GLU A 43 13.78 1.51 -2.53
CA GLU A 43 12.94 0.94 -1.48
C GLU A 43 12.22 -0.31 -2.01
N ASN A 44 12.69 -1.47 -1.56
CA ASN A 44 11.97 -2.71 -1.77
C ASN A 44 10.70 -2.70 -0.91
N HIS A 45 9.60 -2.18 -1.47
CA HIS A 45 8.29 -2.09 -0.80
C HIS A 45 7.81 -3.44 -0.27
N GLN A 46 8.15 -4.52 -0.95
CA GLN A 46 7.86 -5.87 -0.49
C GLN A 46 8.63 -6.18 0.81
N ALA A 47 9.91 -5.82 0.88
CA ALA A 47 10.71 -5.96 2.10
C ALA A 47 10.24 -5.02 3.22
N ALA A 48 9.73 -3.83 2.90
CA ALA A 48 9.12 -2.93 3.89
C ALA A 48 7.84 -3.54 4.47
N LEU A 49 6.98 -4.12 3.63
CA LEU A 49 5.77 -4.83 4.05
C LEU A 49 6.10 -6.04 4.93
N PHE A 50 7.09 -6.86 4.56
CA PHE A 50 7.51 -8.01 5.36
C PHE A 50 8.11 -7.65 6.72
N LYS A 51 8.62 -6.43 6.87
CA LYS A 51 9.18 -5.91 8.12
C LYS A 51 8.16 -5.12 8.94
N LEU A 52 6.94 -4.93 8.42
CA LEU A 52 5.92 -4.18 9.12
C LEU A 52 5.41 -5.03 10.30
N HIS A 53 5.53 -4.47 11.51
CA HIS A 53 5.07 -5.09 12.74
C HIS A 53 4.17 -4.15 13.51
N GLN A 54 3.13 -4.70 14.12
CA GLN A 54 2.22 -3.98 15.00
C GLN A 54 2.93 -3.62 16.31
N HIS A 55 3.13 -2.32 16.55
CA HIS A 55 3.66 -1.80 17.81
C HIS A 55 2.57 -1.16 18.69
N GLY A 56 1.49 -0.67 18.07
CA GLY A 56 0.38 0.03 18.73
C GLY A 56 -0.96 -0.69 18.51
N SER A 57 -1.99 0.09 18.17
CA SER A 57 -3.32 -0.47 17.89
C SER A 57 -3.33 -1.25 16.57
N VAL A 58 -4.25 -2.21 16.45
CA VAL A 58 -4.49 -2.94 15.19
C VAL A 58 -4.94 -1.99 14.09
N SER A 59 -5.73 -0.96 14.43
CA SER A 59 -6.20 0.05 13.47
C SER A 59 -5.05 0.86 12.87
N ASP A 60 -4.05 1.23 13.66
CA ASP A 60 -2.88 1.98 13.16
C ASP A 60 -2.03 1.09 12.25
N PHE A 61 -1.80 -0.16 12.66
CA PHE A 61 -1.09 -1.15 11.85
C PHE A 61 -1.81 -1.43 10.52
N GLN A 62 -3.14 -1.59 10.54
CA GLN A 62 -3.94 -1.78 9.33
C GLN A 62 -3.75 -0.61 8.35
N ALA A 63 -3.83 0.63 8.85
CA ALA A 63 -3.65 1.81 8.01
C ALA A 63 -2.26 1.89 7.37
N GLU A 64 -1.21 1.48 8.10
CA GLU A 64 0.16 1.40 7.56
C GLU A 64 0.33 0.25 6.56
N PHE A 65 -0.30 -0.90 6.83
CA PHE A 65 -0.29 -2.06 5.94
C PHE A 65 -0.97 -1.73 4.60
N GLU A 66 -2.15 -1.12 4.63
CA GLU A 66 -2.88 -0.69 3.42
C GLU A 66 -2.07 0.31 2.59
N ARG A 67 -1.44 1.30 3.25
CA ARG A 67 -0.55 2.25 2.57
C ARG A 67 0.63 1.55 1.89
N SER A 68 1.21 0.55 2.54
CA SER A 68 2.35 -0.20 2.01
C SER A 68 1.94 -1.08 0.83
N CYS A 69 0.76 -1.72 0.90
CA CYS A 69 0.20 -2.51 -0.20
C CYS A 69 -0.09 -1.68 -1.45
N ASN A 70 -0.43 -0.39 -1.32
CA ASN A 70 -0.69 0.47 -2.48
C ASN A 70 0.51 0.61 -3.43
N TRP A 71 1.73 0.39 -2.93
CA TRP A 71 2.96 0.47 -3.72
C TRP A 71 3.43 -0.89 -4.27
N ILE A 72 2.74 -1.98 -3.91
CA ILE A 72 3.11 -3.33 -4.33
C ILE A 72 2.09 -3.83 -5.36
N VAL A 73 2.48 -3.75 -6.63
CA VAL A 73 1.69 -4.31 -7.73
C VAL A 73 2.01 -5.80 -7.83
N SER A 74 1.04 -6.68 -7.52
CA SER A 74 1.03 -8.14 -7.78
C SER A 74 1.44 -9.09 -6.64
N LEU A 75 1.07 -8.84 -5.37
CA LEU A 75 1.14 -9.91 -4.35
C LEU A 75 -0.07 -10.86 -4.44
N PRO A 76 0.14 -12.19 -4.36
CA PRO A 76 -0.95 -13.15 -4.24
C PRO A 76 -1.80 -12.86 -2.99
N PRO A 77 -3.14 -13.03 -3.04
CA PRO A 77 -4.02 -12.79 -1.90
C PRO A 77 -3.62 -13.54 -0.63
N GLU A 78 -3.13 -14.78 -0.79
CA GLU A 78 -2.61 -15.60 0.30
C GLU A 78 -1.35 -15.00 0.93
N SER A 79 -0.44 -14.46 0.11
CA SER A 79 0.76 -13.78 0.61
C SER A 79 0.40 -12.51 1.38
N ILE A 80 -0.60 -11.75 0.91
CA ILE A 80 -1.08 -10.55 1.60
C ILE A 80 -1.67 -10.93 2.97
N LEU A 81 -2.52 -11.96 3.02
CA LEU A 81 -3.09 -12.47 4.27
C LEU A 81 -2.00 -12.92 5.25
N ASN A 82 -1.04 -13.73 4.79
CA ASN A 82 0.04 -14.23 5.62
C ASN A 82 0.94 -13.08 6.13
N CYS A 83 1.23 -12.08 5.30
CA CYS A 83 1.98 -10.89 5.74
C CYS A 83 1.22 -10.12 6.82
N PHE A 84 -0.09 -9.95 6.66
CA PHE A 84 -0.91 -9.27 7.66
C PHE A 84 -0.86 -10.01 9.01
N ILE A 85 -1.08 -11.33 9.01
CA ILE A 85 -1.05 -12.14 10.22
C ILE A 85 0.34 -12.09 10.87
N LEU A 86 1.42 -12.30 10.11
CA LEU A 86 2.79 -12.27 10.64
C LEU A 86 3.21 -10.88 11.18
N GLY A 87 2.60 -9.81 10.67
CA GLY A 87 2.85 -8.46 11.16
C GLY A 87 2.09 -8.11 12.44
N LEU A 88 1.05 -8.86 12.83
CA LEU A 88 0.30 -8.62 14.07
C LEU A 88 1.14 -8.95 15.32
N ARG A 89 0.68 -8.52 16.50
CA ARG A 89 1.31 -8.89 17.77
C ARG A 89 1.08 -10.37 18.09
N ALA A 90 2.03 -11.01 18.78
CA ALA A 90 2.05 -12.47 18.97
C ALA A 90 0.80 -13.05 19.67
N ASP A 91 0.17 -12.30 20.56
CA ASP A 91 -1.11 -12.65 21.19
C ASP A 91 -2.24 -12.75 20.16
N ILE A 92 -2.35 -11.75 19.28
CA ILE A 92 -3.38 -11.72 18.23
C ILE A 92 -3.07 -12.77 17.15
N GLN A 93 -1.79 -13.01 16.85
CA GLN A 93 -1.38 -14.07 15.92
C GLN A 93 -1.89 -15.45 16.37
N GLN A 94 -1.81 -15.75 17.66
CA GLN A 94 -2.32 -17.02 18.19
C GLN A 94 -3.82 -17.16 17.98
N GLU A 95 -4.59 -16.09 18.16
CA GLU A 95 -6.03 -16.08 17.86
C GLU A 95 -6.30 -16.31 16.36
N MET A 96 -5.51 -15.71 15.48
CA MET A 96 -5.65 -15.93 14.02
C MET A 96 -5.40 -17.39 13.62
N VAL A 97 -4.49 -18.10 14.29
CA VAL A 97 -4.26 -19.54 14.06
C VAL A 97 -5.49 -20.36 14.47
N VAL A 98 -6.19 -19.96 15.53
CA VAL A 98 -7.40 -20.63 16.00
C VAL A 98 -8.59 -20.37 15.06
N PHE A 99 -8.77 -19.11 14.63
CA PHE A 99 -9.90 -18.73 13.79
C PHE A 99 -9.72 -19.04 12.30
N GLN A 100 -8.48 -19.26 11.84
CA GLN A 100 -8.11 -19.56 10.45
C GLN A 100 -8.86 -18.68 9.42
N PRO A 101 -8.60 -17.35 9.42
CA PRO A 101 -9.25 -16.46 8.47
C PRO A 101 -8.91 -16.86 7.03
N SER A 102 -9.93 -16.87 6.16
CA SER A 102 -9.78 -17.23 4.74
C SER A 102 -9.47 -16.03 3.84
N SER A 103 -9.51 -14.82 4.40
CA SER A 103 -9.27 -13.57 3.68
C SER A 103 -8.74 -12.48 4.61
N ILE A 104 -8.05 -11.48 4.05
CA ILE A 104 -7.54 -10.35 4.83
C ILE A 104 -8.68 -9.57 5.51
N SER A 105 -9.83 -9.44 4.83
CA SER A 105 -11.01 -8.78 5.39
C SER A 105 -11.56 -9.53 6.61
N GLN A 106 -11.49 -10.86 6.61
CA GLN A 106 -11.84 -11.66 7.78
C GLN A 106 -10.81 -11.51 8.89
N ALA A 107 -9.52 -11.52 8.58
CA ALA A 107 -8.44 -11.31 9.56
C ALA A 107 -8.54 -9.93 10.24
N ILE A 108 -8.78 -8.86 9.47
CA ILE A 108 -8.97 -7.49 9.99
C ILE A 108 -10.17 -7.42 10.95
N ARG A 109 -11.25 -8.16 10.67
CA ARG A 109 -12.44 -8.16 11.53
C ARG A 109 -12.25 -8.93 12.85
N LEU A 110 -11.29 -9.84 12.89
CA LEU A 110 -11.03 -10.70 14.03
C LEU A 110 -9.91 -10.15 14.93
N ALA A 111 -9.00 -9.35 14.38
CA ALA A 111 -7.90 -8.70 15.09
C ALA A 111 -8.37 -7.46 15.87
#